data_AF-A0A0L0BUG0-F1
#
_entry.id   AF-A0A0L0BUG0-F1
#
_cell.length_a   1.000
_cell.length_b   1.000
_cell.length_c   1.000
_cell.angle_alpha   90.00
_cell.angle_beta   90.00
_cell.angle_gamma   90.00
#
_symmetry.space_group_name_H-M   'P 1'
#
loop_
_entity.id
_entity.type
_entity.pdbx_description
1 polymer ?
#
loop_
_entity_poly.entity_id
_entity_poly.type
_entity_poly.pdbx_seq_one_letter_code
_entity_poly.pdbx_strand_id
1 'polypeptide(L)'
;MNFKFSTTIFIILIAIGLEVISAQSTQYSAYINNKEDERKIIGQFYNYVDIIMNIKLDNMLKMTQEFTDTLLDSIPLGERGNTAELLYQYRMNSQRLREQGGSIEDKENLLMELQQLIATIKSGLAKQEKEDIILRRGLLGMFELLARLSIEERKCNNRFSKAATVLRQRFTEEGIERHRELFDLLQELNDEHNIVQREKLFARFKELKANEI
;
A
#
# COMPACT_ATOMS: atom_id res chain seq x y z
N MET A 1 -3.57 -28.58 -10.27
CA MET A 1 -3.52 -28.73 -8.80
C MET A 1 -4.31 -27.56 -8.22
N ASN A 2 -5.51 -27.83 -7.69
CA ASN A 2 -6.47 -26.82 -7.26
C ASN A 2 -6.02 -26.18 -5.94
N PHE A 3 -5.47 -24.97 -5.98
CA PHE A 3 -5.28 -24.16 -4.78
C PHE A 3 -6.61 -23.51 -4.39
N LYS A 4 -7.40 -24.23 -3.59
CA LYS A 4 -8.48 -23.64 -2.79
C LYS A 4 -7.82 -22.78 -1.71
N PHE A 5 -7.55 -21.51 -2.01
CA PHE A 5 -7.27 -20.53 -0.97
C PHE A 5 -8.49 -20.46 -0.05
N SER A 6 -8.27 -20.76 1.23
CA SER A 6 -9.27 -20.84 2.28
C SER A 6 -10.08 -19.54 2.37
N THR A 7 -11.23 -19.53 1.70
CA THR A 7 -12.23 -18.47 1.75
C THR A 7 -12.69 -18.25 3.20
N THR A 8 -12.53 -19.25 4.06
CA THR A 8 -12.86 -19.23 5.48
C THR A 8 -11.98 -18.25 6.29
N ILE A 9 -10.70 -18.08 5.96
CA ILE A 9 -9.82 -17.16 6.73
C ILE A 9 -10.06 -15.70 6.34
N PHE A 10 -10.37 -15.44 5.07
CA PHE A 10 -10.72 -14.10 4.57
C PHE A 10 -12.11 -13.65 5.07
N ILE A 11 -13.04 -14.59 5.25
CA ILE A 11 -14.35 -14.33 5.86
C ILE A 11 -14.21 -14.06 7.36
N ILE A 12 -13.29 -14.71 8.08
CA ILE A 12 -13.08 -14.46 9.52
C ILE A 12 -12.48 -13.06 9.78
N LEU A 13 -11.56 -12.57 8.95
CA LEU A 13 -11.00 -11.21 9.11
C LEU A 13 -12.00 -10.10 8.71
N ILE A 14 -12.87 -10.36 7.74
CA ILE A 14 -13.98 -9.45 7.40
C ILE A 14 -15.06 -9.53 8.48
N ALA A 15 -15.33 -10.70 9.08
CA ALA A 15 -16.29 -10.86 10.16
C ALA A 15 -15.82 -10.18 11.45
N ILE A 16 -14.53 -10.24 11.82
CA ILE A 16 -14.01 -9.50 12.98
C ILE A 16 -14.00 -7.99 12.71
N GLY A 17 -13.76 -7.57 11.46
CA GLY A 17 -13.86 -6.16 11.06
C GLY A 17 -15.30 -5.62 10.99
N LEU A 18 -16.29 -6.44 10.63
CA LEU A 18 -17.70 -6.02 10.52
C LEU A 18 -18.54 -6.29 11.78
N GLU A 19 -18.25 -7.32 12.58
CA GLU A 19 -18.97 -7.58 13.84
C GLU A 19 -18.58 -6.55 14.92
N VAL A 20 -17.34 -6.06 14.92
CA VAL A 20 -16.95 -4.93 15.78
C VAL A 20 -17.61 -3.61 15.33
N ILE A 21 -18.06 -3.51 14.07
CA ILE A 21 -18.70 -2.30 13.54
C ILE A 21 -20.24 -2.37 13.59
N SER A 22 -20.84 -3.56 13.56
CA SER A 22 -22.31 -3.72 13.47
C SER A 22 -23.00 -4.17 14.77
N ALA A 23 -22.26 -4.67 15.77
CA ALA A 23 -22.86 -5.09 17.04
C ALA A 23 -23.05 -3.98 18.09
N GLN A 24 -22.79 -2.70 17.77
CA GLN A 24 -23.00 -1.56 18.68
C GLN A 24 -23.99 -0.53 18.11
N SER A 25 -25.06 -0.99 17.47
CA SER A 25 -26.21 -0.16 17.08
C SER A 25 -27.20 0.09 18.24
N THR A 26 -26.71 0.15 19.48
CA THR A 26 -27.52 0.56 20.63
C THR A 26 -26.72 1.50 21.53
N GLN A 27 -27.20 2.74 21.60
CA GLN A 27 -26.83 3.87 22.47
C GLN A 27 -25.65 4.78 22.06
N TYR A 28 -26.05 6.01 21.79
CA TYR A 28 -25.30 7.26 21.71
C TYR A 28 -24.04 7.39 22.60
N SER A 29 -22.98 7.90 21.98
CA SER A 29 -22.00 8.86 22.53
C SER A 29 -21.44 8.62 23.93
N ALA A 30 -20.59 7.61 24.09
CA ALA A 30 -19.48 7.77 25.03
C ALA A 30 -18.37 8.52 24.28
N TYR A 31 -18.46 9.86 24.25
CA TYR A 31 -17.30 10.67 23.90
C TYR A 31 -16.14 10.21 24.76
N ILE A 32 -14.98 9.99 24.14
CA ILE A 32 -13.79 9.63 24.92
C ILE A 32 -13.46 10.83 25.83
N ASN A 33 -13.57 10.63 27.14
CA ASN A 33 -13.42 11.67 28.15
C ASN A 33 -12.05 11.62 28.83
N ASN A 34 -11.38 10.46 28.84
CA ASN A 34 -10.10 10.30 29.52
C ASN A 34 -8.94 10.04 28.53
N LYS A 35 -7.73 10.48 28.91
CA LYS A 35 -6.53 10.42 28.07
C LYS A 35 -6.07 9.00 27.74
N GLU A 36 -6.41 8.00 28.56
CA GLU A 36 -5.99 6.62 28.37
C GLU A 36 -6.76 5.96 27.22
N ASP A 37 -8.08 6.13 27.21
CA ASP A 37 -8.95 5.64 26.14
C ASP A 37 -8.66 6.35 24.82
N GLU A 38 -8.29 7.63 24.85
CA GLU A 38 -7.87 8.39 23.65
C GLU A 38 -6.66 7.72 22.99
N ARG A 39 -5.60 7.50 23.77
CA ARG A 39 -4.37 6.85 23.29
C ARG A 39 -4.64 5.44 22.78
N LYS A 40 -5.47 4.68 23.49
CA LYS A 40 -5.85 3.33 23.07
C LYS A 40 -6.55 3.32 21.72
N ILE A 41 -7.49 4.23 21.49
CA ILE A 41 -8.23 4.32 20.23
C ILE A 41 -7.35 4.85 19.09
N ILE A 42 -6.45 5.79 19.36
CA ILE A 42 -5.43 6.24 18.40
C ILE A 42 -4.49 5.08 18.03
N GLY A 43 -4.01 4.30 19.00
CA GLY A 43 -3.19 3.11 18.74
C GLY A 43 -3.91 2.06 17.90
N GLN A 44 -5.20 1.81 18.16
CA GLN A 44 -6.02 0.94 17.31
C GLN A 44 -6.15 1.47 15.88
N PHE A 45 -6.30 2.79 15.73
CA PHE A 45 -6.32 3.42 14.42
C PHE A 45 -4.98 3.24 13.68
N TYR A 46 -3.84 3.45 14.33
CA TYR A 46 -2.53 3.20 13.72
C TYR A 46 -2.36 1.76 13.25
N ASN A 47 -2.75 0.78 14.07
CA ASN A 47 -2.72 -0.64 13.69
C ASN A 47 -3.62 -0.92 12.47
N TYR A 48 -4.80 -0.31 12.43
CA TYR A 48 -5.69 -0.42 11.27
C TYR A 48 -5.04 0.17 10.00
N VAL A 49 -4.36 1.32 10.11
CA VAL A 49 -3.64 1.94 9.00
C VAL A 49 -2.53 1.04 8.48
N ASP A 50 -1.75 0.40 9.36
CA ASP A 50 -0.72 -0.56 8.97
C ASP A 50 -1.30 -1.74 8.20
N ILE A 51 -2.43 -2.27 8.65
CA ILE A 51 -3.10 -3.40 7.99
C ILE A 51 -3.53 -3.02 6.57
N ILE A 52 -4.19 -1.86 6.39
CA ILE A 52 -4.64 -1.45 5.05
C ILE A 52 -3.46 -1.13 4.13
N MET A 53 -2.36 -0.58 4.67
CA MET A 53 -1.13 -0.31 3.92
C MET A 53 -0.45 -1.61 3.49
N ASN A 54 -0.38 -2.59 4.40
CA ASN A 54 0.20 -3.88 4.10
C ASN A 54 -0.57 -4.60 2.98
N ILE A 55 -1.90 -4.58 3.04
CA ILE A 55 -2.78 -5.14 1.99
C ILE A 55 -2.56 -4.42 0.65
N LYS A 56 -2.47 -3.08 0.66
CA LYS A 56 -2.18 -2.29 -0.54
C LYS A 56 -0.87 -2.73 -1.18
N LEU A 57 0.20 -2.79 -0.38
CA LEU A 57 1.54 -3.13 -0.86
C LEU A 57 1.62 -4.56 -1.37
N ASP A 58 0.95 -5.52 -0.73
CA ASP A 58 0.87 -6.90 -1.23
C ASP A 58 0.17 -7.00 -2.59
N ASN A 59 -0.92 -6.25 -2.77
CA ASN A 59 -1.60 -6.18 -4.05
C ASN A 59 -0.71 -5.55 -5.12
N MET A 60 -0.02 -4.45 -4.79
CA MET A 60 0.90 -3.78 -5.70
C MET A 60 2.05 -4.72 -6.10
N LEU A 61 2.69 -5.40 -5.15
CA LEU A 61 3.76 -6.37 -5.41
C LEU A 61 3.30 -7.52 -6.30
N LYS A 62 2.06 -8.00 -6.12
CA LYS A 62 1.50 -9.03 -6.99
C LYS A 62 1.35 -8.50 -8.43
N MET A 63 0.80 -7.30 -8.61
CA MET A 63 0.61 -6.70 -9.93
C MET A 63 1.95 -6.43 -10.63
N THR A 64 2.95 -5.95 -9.90
CA THR A 64 4.28 -5.70 -10.45
C THR A 64 5.00 -6.98 -10.78
N GLN A 65 4.87 -8.03 -9.95
CA GLN A 65 5.40 -9.35 -10.25
C GLN A 65 4.82 -9.91 -11.56
N GLU A 66 3.49 -9.89 -11.71
CA GLU A 66 2.81 -10.35 -12.94
C GLU A 66 3.29 -9.59 -14.18
N PHE A 67 3.51 -8.27 -14.05
CA PHE A 67 4.07 -7.45 -15.11
C PHE A 67 5.52 -7.86 -15.45
N THR A 68 6.38 -8.02 -14.44
CA THR A 68 7.77 -8.44 -14.67
C THR A 68 7.88 -9.86 -15.23
N ASP A 69 7.00 -10.78 -14.83
CA ASP A 69 6.91 -12.12 -15.39
C ASP A 69 6.58 -12.04 -16.90
N THR A 70 5.58 -11.22 -17.25
CA THR A 70 5.21 -11.00 -18.66
C THR A 70 6.36 -10.41 -19.48
N LEU A 71 7.12 -9.46 -18.90
CA LEU A 71 8.30 -8.90 -19.56
C LEU A 71 9.40 -9.95 -19.77
N LEU A 72 9.73 -10.72 -18.73
CA LEU A 72 10.75 -11.77 -18.79
C LEU A 72 10.42 -12.87 -19.79
N ASP A 73 9.16 -13.30 -19.82
CA ASP A 73 8.68 -14.35 -20.71
C ASP A 73 8.65 -13.89 -22.17
N SER A 74 8.59 -12.57 -22.41
CA SER A 74 8.69 -12.00 -23.76
C SER A 74 10.10 -12.03 -24.35
N ILE A 75 11.14 -12.17 -23.51
CA ILE A 75 12.55 -12.18 -23.94
C ILE A 75 13.02 -13.63 -24.10
N PRO A 76 13.36 -14.08 -25.34
CA PRO A 76 13.91 -15.41 -25.57
C PRO A 76 15.15 -15.66 -24.71
N LEU A 77 15.30 -16.88 -24.17
CA LEU A 77 16.41 -17.21 -23.25
C LEU A 77 17.80 -16.87 -23.82
N GLY A 78 18.02 -17.09 -25.12
CA GLY A 78 19.28 -16.78 -25.78
C GLY A 78 19.52 -15.28 -26.07
N GLU A 79 18.53 -14.42 -25.81
CA GLU A 79 18.58 -12.96 -26.01
C GLU A 79 18.48 -12.19 -24.69
N ARG A 80 18.47 -12.88 -23.53
CA ARG A 80 18.45 -12.25 -22.21
C ARG A 80 19.81 -11.63 -21.88
N GLY A 81 19.78 -10.37 -21.49
CA GLY A 81 20.94 -9.61 -21.05
C GLY A 81 20.84 -9.21 -19.58
N ASN A 82 21.54 -8.15 -19.22
CA ASN A 82 21.59 -7.66 -17.84
C ASN A 82 20.21 -7.20 -17.34
N THR A 83 19.36 -6.70 -18.23
CA THR A 83 18.04 -6.18 -17.84
C THR A 83 17.08 -7.31 -17.47
N ALA A 84 17.09 -8.40 -18.23
CA ALA A 84 16.38 -9.63 -17.87
C ALA A 84 16.86 -10.20 -16.54
N GLU A 85 18.15 -10.14 -16.23
CA GLU A 85 18.65 -10.59 -14.92
C GLU A 85 18.08 -9.74 -13.78
N LEU A 86 18.08 -8.41 -13.92
CA LEU A 86 17.50 -7.52 -12.91
C LEU A 86 15.99 -7.74 -12.73
N LEU A 87 15.25 -7.94 -13.82
CA LEU A 87 13.83 -8.30 -13.76
C LEU A 87 13.61 -9.64 -13.05
N TYR A 88 14.49 -10.61 -13.27
CA TYR A 88 14.44 -11.90 -12.59
C TYR A 88 14.71 -11.78 -11.09
N GLN A 89 15.71 -11.00 -10.68
CA GLN A 89 15.98 -10.73 -9.27
C GLN A 89 14.80 -10.03 -8.59
N TYR A 90 14.21 -9.03 -9.26
CA TYR A 90 13.00 -8.37 -8.79
C TYR A 90 11.85 -9.36 -8.55
N ARG A 91 11.58 -10.24 -9.52
CA ARG A 91 10.57 -11.30 -9.41
C ARG A 91 10.81 -12.18 -8.18
N MET A 92 12.04 -12.66 -7.99
CA MET A 92 12.40 -13.53 -6.87
C MET A 92 12.20 -12.83 -5.52
N ASN A 93 12.61 -11.56 -5.42
CA ASN A 93 12.41 -10.76 -4.22
C ASN A 93 10.93 -10.49 -3.93
N SER A 94 10.14 -10.18 -4.96
CA SER A 94 8.69 -9.98 -4.82
C SER A 94 7.98 -11.23 -4.33
N GLN A 95 8.31 -12.38 -4.94
CA GLN A 95 7.76 -13.66 -4.50
C GLN A 95 8.14 -13.96 -3.04
N ARG A 96 9.40 -13.75 -2.65
CA ARG A 96 9.88 -13.94 -1.28
C ARG A 96 9.07 -13.10 -0.27
N LEU A 97 8.93 -11.80 -0.50
CA LEU A 97 8.20 -10.90 0.39
C LEU A 97 6.72 -11.27 0.51
N ARG A 98 6.12 -11.80 -0.57
CA ARG A 98 4.72 -12.21 -0.58
C ARG A 98 4.47 -13.55 0.12
N GLU A 99 5.39 -14.51 0.00
CA GLU A 99 5.23 -15.85 0.57
C GLU A 99 5.69 -15.94 2.02
N GLN A 100 6.81 -15.29 2.35
CA GLN A 100 7.44 -15.37 3.67
C GLN A 100 7.06 -14.19 4.57
N GLY A 101 6.36 -13.20 4.01
CA GLY A 101 6.11 -11.93 4.67
C GLY A 101 7.32 -10.99 4.57
N GLY A 102 7.07 -9.74 4.93
CA GLY A 102 8.04 -8.66 4.95
C GLY A 102 7.44 -7.45 5.65
N SER A 103 8.29 -6.54 6.09
CA SER A 103 7.83 -5.27 6.67
C SER A 103 7.17 -4.40 5.59
N ILE A 104 6.38 -3.41 6.02
CA ILE A 104 5.85 -2.37 5.11
C ILE A 104 7.00 -1.69 4.36
N GLU A 105 8.11 -1.40 5.06
CA GLU A 105 9.30 -0.78 4.49
C GLU A 105 9.96 -1.66 3.41
N ASP A 106 10.11 -2.96 3.65
CA ASP A 106 10.66 -3.89 2.64
C ASP A 106 9.86 -3.87 1.34
N LYS A 107 8.53 -3.82 1.45
CA LYS A 107 7.63 -3.81 0.29
C LYS A 107 7.67 -2.47 -0.44
N GLU A 108 7.76 -1.35 0.28
CA GLU A 108 7.94 -0.01 -0.30
C GLU A 108 9.28 0.09 -1.04
N ASN A 109 10.36 -0.39 -0.43
CA ASN A 109 11.70 -0.43 -1.04
C ASN A 109 11.70 -1.23 -2.33
N LEU A 110 11.08 -2.41 -2.33
CA LEU A 110 10.99 -3.21 -3.55
C LEU A 110 10.17 -2.49 -4.64
N LEU A 111 9.06 -1.83 -4.32
CA LEU A 111 8.32 -1.04 -5.32
C LEU A 111 9.16 0.11 -5.89
N MET A 112 10.03 0.75 -5.09
CA MET A 112 10.98 1.75 -5.58
C MET A 112 12.04 1.15 -6.50
N GLU A 113 12.56 -0.05 -6.20
CA GLU A 113 13.48 -0.77 -7.09
C GLU A 113 12.88 -0.98 -8.49
N LEU A 114 11.58 -1.32 -8.57
CA LEU A 114 10.92 -1.44 -9.87
C LEU A 114 10.87 -0.12 -10.63
N GLN A 115 10.58 1.00 -9.95
CA GLN A 115 10.56 2.32 -10.59
C GLN A 115 11.93 2.65 -11.18
N GLN A 116 13.01 2.36 -10.45
CA GLN A 116 14.38 2.53 -10.92
C GLN A 116 14.71 1.60 -12.09
N LEU A 117 14.28 0.34 -12.03
CA LEU A 117 14.43 -0.63 -13.11
C LEU A 117 13.74 -0.16 -14.39
N ILE A 118 12.50 0.31 -14.29
CA ILE A 118 11.75 0.89 -15.42
C ILE A 118 12.45 2.13 -15.98
N ALA A 119 12.99 3.01 -15.12
CA ALA A 119 13.75 4.17 -15.57
C ALA A 119 15.03 3.76 -16.32
N THR A 120 15.70 2.70 -15.85
CA THR A 120 16.90 2.12 -16.47
C THR A 120 16.57 1.49 -17.81
N ILE A 121 15.47 0.74 -17.91
CA ILE A 121 14.97 0.20 -19.18
C ILE A 121 14.78 1.35 -20.16
N LYS A 122 14.03 2.40 -19.77
CA LYS A 122 13.75 3.56 -20.62
C LYS A 122 15.00 4.29 -21.11
N SER A 123 16.04 4.42 -20.28
CA SER A 123 17.29 5.10 -20.65
C SER A 123 18.22 4.20 -21.49
N GLY A 124 18.24 2.89 -21.23
CA GLY A 124 19.02 1.88 -21.93
C GLY A 124 18.58 1.65 -23.37
N LEU A 125 17.31 1.95 -23.67
CA LEU A 125 16.70 1.79 -25.00
C LEU A 125 17.50 2.41 -26.16
N ALA A 126 18.39 3.37 -25.91
CA ALA A 126 19.21 3.99 -26.96
C ALA A 126 20.18 3.00 -27.65
N LYS A 127 20.53 1.88 -27.01
CA LYS A 127 21.57 0.94 -27.49
C LYS A 127 21.11 -0.01 -28.61
N GLN A 128 19.80 -0.11 -28.87
CA GLN A 128 19.20 -0.96 -29.91
C GLN A 128 19.57 -2.46 -29.80
N GLU A 129 19.86 -2.94 -28.58
CA GLU A 129 20.05 -4.38 -28.38
C GLU A 129 18.73 -5.13 -28.60
N LYS A 130 18.79 -6.41 -28.96
CA LYS A 130 17.57 -7.21 -29.22
C LYS A 130 16.64 -7.23 -28.01
N GLU A 131 17.22 -7.34 -26.81
CA GLU A 131 16.53 -7.23 -25.52
C GLU A 131 15.75 -5.90 -25.41
N ASP A 132 16.38 -4.78 -25.75
CA ASP A 132 15.77 -3.44 -25.67
C ASP A 132 14.56 -3.29 -26.60
N ILE A 133 14.64 -3.87 -27.81
CA ILE A 133 13.54 -3.83 -28.80
C ILE A 133 12.32 -4.60 -28.27
N ILE A 134 12.55 -5.73 -27.60
CA ILE A 134 11.49 -6.55 -27.00
C ILE A 134 10.88 -5.81 -25.81
N LEU A 135 11.71 -5.29 -24.90
CA LEU A 135 11.28 -4.54 -23.72
C LEU A 135 10.49 -3.26 -24.09
N ARG A 136 10.84 -2.58 -25.18
CA ARG A 136 10.07 -1.44 -25.72
C ARG A 136 8.61 -1.78 -25.97
N ARG A 137 8.31 -2.98 -26.45
CA ARG A 137 6.93 -3.41 -26.71
C ARG A 137 6.16 -3.65 -25.41
N GLY A 138 6.86 -4.11 -24.37
CA GLY A 138 6.31 -4.30 -23.03
C GLY A 138 5.97 -2.99 -22.29
N LEU A 139 6.51 -1.84 -22.72
CA LEU A 139 6.21 -0.53 -22.12
C LEU A 139 4.75 -0.11 -22.24
N LEU A 140 3.98 -0.66 -23.20
CA LEU A 140 2.54 -0.41 -23.24
C LEU A 140 1.84 -1.01 -22.00
N GLY A 141 2.27 -2.21 -21.57
CA GLY A 141 1.76 -2.87 -20.36
C GLY A 141 2.08 -2.09 -19.07
N MET A 142 3.08 -1.21 -19.10
CA MET A 142 3.39 -0.33 -17.96
C MET A 142 2.26 0.68 -17.71
N PHE A 143 1.60 1.21 -18.75
CA PHE A 143 0.46 2.12 -18.54
C PHE A 143 -0.72 1.41 -17.88
N GLU A 144 -0.96 0.16 -18.28
CA GLU A 144 -1.97 -0.67 -17.63
C GLU A 144 -1.61 -0.96 -16.16
N LEU A 145 -0.35 -1.31 -15.89
CA LEU A 145 0.14 -1.48 -14.52
C LEU A 145 -0.07 -0.21 -13.70
N LEU A 146 0.34 0.96 -14.19
CA LEU A 146 0.17 2.24 -13.49
C LEU A 146 -1.30 2.55 -13.20
N ALA A 147 -2.21 2.25 -14.13
CA ALA A 147 -3.64 2.41 -13.91
C ALA A 147 -4.15 1.49 -12.79
N ARG A 148 -3.71 0.21 -12.77
CA ARG A 148 -4.06 -0.75 -11.70
C ARG A 148 -3.50 -0.32 -10.34
N LEU A 149 -2.24 0.13 -10.28
CA LEU A 149 -1.62 0.65 -9.06
C LEU A 149 -2.37 1.90 -8.53
N SER A 150 -2.76 2.82 -9.42
CA SER A 150 -3.56 4.00 -9.06
C SER A 150 -4.95 3.63 -8.51
N ILE A 151 -5.56 2.53 -8.98
CA ILE A 151 -6.81 2.02 -8.42
C ILE A 151 -6.59 1.50 -6.99
N GLU A 152 -5.52 0.74 -6.73
CA GLU A 152 -5.23 0.25 -5.38
C GLU A 152 -4.91 1.40 -4.40
N GLU A 153 -4.18 2.42 -4.86
CA GLU A 153 -3.91 3.62 -4.07
C GLU A 153 -5.22 4.33 -3.68
N ARG A 154 -6.15 4.50 -4.62
CA ARG A 154 -7.47 5.08 -4.34
C ARG A 154 -8.30 4.25 -3.37
N LYS A 155 -8.25 2.91 -3.47
CA LYS A 155 -8.93 2.02 -2.52
C LYS A 155 -8.37 2.18 -1.10
N CYS A 156 -7.04 2.23 -0.98
CA CYS A 156 -6.37 2.45 0.31
C CYS A 156 -6.74 3.81 0.89
N ASN A 157 -6.65 4.87 0.08
CA ASN A 157 -7.08 6.21 0.47
C ASN A 157 -8.52 6.23 0.99
N ASN A 158 -9.48 5.69 0.24
CA ASN A 158 -10.88 5.68 0.65
C ASN A 158 -11.10 4.97 2.00
N ARG A 159 -10.34 3.92 2.31
CA ARG A 159 -10.40 3.23 3.60
C ARG A 159 -9.76 4.05 4.72
N PHE A 160 -8.64 4.70 4.43
CA PHE A 160 -7.95 5.60 5.34
C PHE A 160 -8.84 6.80 5.73
N SER A 161 -9.39 7.52 4.76
CA SER A 161 -10.28 8.66 4.97
C SER A 161 -11.50 8.32 5.82
N LYS A 162 -12.14 7.17 5.56
CA LYS A 162 -13.26 6.68 6.36
C LYS A 162 -12.84 6.41 7.81
N ALA A 163 -11.70 5.76 8.01
CA ALA A 163 -11.19 5.49 9.35
C ALA A 163 -10.83 6.78 10.10
N ALA A 164 -10.21 7.75 9.44
CA ALA A 164 -9.89 9.06 10.00
C ALA A 164 -11.14 9.84 10.42
N THR A 165 -12.20 9.78 9.60
CA THR A 165 -13.50 10.40 9.91
C THR A 165 -14.13 9.74 11.14
N VAL A 166 -14.16 8.41 11.19
CA VAL A 166 -14.70 7.66 12.33
C VAL A 166 -13.88 7.94 13.60
N LEU A 167 -12.56 8.01 13.50
CA LEU A 167 -11.70 8.39 14.62
C LEU A 167 -12.09 9.76 15.16
N ARG A 168 -12.17 10.78 14.29
CA ARG A 168 -12.52 12.15 14.68
C ARG A 168 -13.88 12.23 15.37
N GLN A 169 -14.88 11.49 14.87
CA GLN A 169 -16.23 11.46 15.45
C GLN A 169 -16.29 10.89 16.87
N ARG A 170 -15.28 10.11 17.30
CA ARG A 170 -15.23 9.52 18.66
C ARG A 170 -14.67 10.48 19.72
N PHE A 171 -14.05 11.57 19.31
CA PHE A 171 -13.39 12.52 20.22
C PHE A 171 -14.27 13.73 20.52
N THR A 172 -14.14 14.29 21.72
CA THR A 172 -14.66 15.63 22.06
C THR A 172 -13.80 16.70 21.38
N GLU A 173 -14.29 17.94 21.34
CA GLU A 173 -13.47 19.08 20.91
C GLU A 173 -12.20 19.23 21.75
N GLU A 174 -12.30 19.03 23.07
CA GLU A 174 -11.14 19.04 23.97
C GLU A 174 -10.15 17.90 23.69
N GLY A 175 -10.64 16.72 23.32
CA GLY A 175 -9.82 15.58 22.92
C GLY A 175 -9.14 15.81 21.59
N ILE A 176 -9.85 16.39 20.61
CA ILE A 176 -9.26 16.81 19.33
C ILE A 176 -8.15 17.82 19.57
N GLU A 177 -8.39 18.80 20.46
CA GLU A 177 -7.40 19.82 20.80
C GLU A 177 -6.15 19.22 21.47
N ARG A 178 -6.31 18.20 22.33
CA ARG A 178 -5.17 17.48 22.93
C ARG A 178 -4.30 16.77 21.89
N HIS A 179 -4.90 16.27 20.81
CA HIS A 179 -4.24 15.53 19.73
C HIS A 179 -4.28 16.32 18.41
N ARG A 180 -4.17 17.65 18.50
CA ARG A 180 -4.38 18.56 17.37
C ARG A 180 -3.50 18.20 16.18
N GLU A 181 -2.21 17.91 16.40
CA GLU A 181 -1.29 17.58 15.32
C GLU A 181 -1.75 16.38 14.49
N LEU A 182 -2.23 15.32 15.15
CA LEU A 182 -2.79 14.16 14.46
C LEU A 182 -4.03 14.55 13.65
N PHE A 183 -5.00 15.23 14.27
CA PHE A 183 -6.27 15.53 13.62
C PHE A 183 -6.15 16.55 12.49
N ASP A 184 -5.22 17.49 12.58
CA ASP A 184 -4.88 18.43 11.49
C ASP A 184 -4.25 17.66 10.33
N LEU A 185 -3.27 16.78 10.61
CA LEU A 185 -2.64 15.97 9.58
C LEU A 185 -3.61 15.00 8.89
N LEU A 186 -4.53 14.40 9.65
CA LEU A 186 -5.58 13.54 9.10
C LEU A 186 -6.53 14.32 8.18
N GLN A 187 -6.83 15.58 8.51
CA GLN A 187 -7.63 16.45 7.67
C GLN A 187 -6.89 16.81 6.39
N GLU A 188 -5.62 17.22 6.48
CA GLU A 188 -4.76 17.50 5.32
C GLU A 188 -4.67 16.29 4.38
N LEU A 189 -4.46 15.09 4.94
CA LEU A 189 -4.42 13.83 4.17
C LEU A 189 -5.76 13.50 3.49
N ASN A 190 -6.89 13.89 4.09
CA ASN A 190 -8.20 13.64 3.53
C ASN A 190 -8.50 14.57 2.35
N ASP A 191 -8.06 15.82 2.45
CA ASP A 191 -8.36 16.87 1.48
C ASP A 191 -7.35 16.89 0.31
N GLU A 192 -6.16 16.29 0.49
CA GLU A 192 -5.13 16.22 -0.54
C GLU A 192 -5.44 15.17 -1.63
N HIS A 193 -5.51 15.66 -2.87
CA HIS A 193 -5.76 14.87 -4.09
C HIS A 193 -4.51 14.66 -4.94
N ASN A 194 -3.47 15.47 -4.74
CA ASN A 194 -2.17 15.33 -5.38
C ASN A 194 -1.37 14.19 -4.73
N ILE A 195 -1.05 13.16 -5.51
CA ILE A 195 -0.35 11.96 -5.03
C ILE A 195 1.01 12.30 -4.39
N VAL A 196 1.80 13.19 -5.00
CA VAL A 196 3.15 13.52 -4.53
C VAL A 196 3.11 14.26 -3.17
N GLN A 197 2.17 15.20 -3.01
CA GLN A 197 2.04 15.89 -1.73
C GLN A 197 1.47 14.98 -0.65
N ARG A 198 0.52 14.11 -1.04
CA ARG A 198 -0.06 13.11 -0.16
C ARG A 198 0.97 12.12 0.37
N GLU A 199 1.92 11.69 -0.46
CA GLU A 199 3.04 10.83 -0.02
C GLU A 199 3.89 11.51 1.07
N LYS A 200 4.17 12.81 0.94
CA LYS A 200 4.88 13.57 1.98
C LYS A 200 4.08 13.67 3.27
N LEU A 201 2.77 13.92 3.17
CA LEU A 201 1.88 13.93 4.33
C LEU A 201 1.83 12.55 5.02
N PHE A 202 1.85 11.47 4.24
CA PHE A 202 1.93 10.11 4.79
C PHE A 202 3.27 9.82 5.47
N ALA A 203 4.38 10.36 4.96
CA ALA A 203 5.67 10.27 5.63
C ALA A 203 5.63 10.97 7.01
N ARG A 204 5.09 12.19 7.07
CA ARG A 204 4.86 12.90 8.34
C ARG A 204 3.94 12.12 9.28
N PHE A 205 2.92 11.44 8.75
CA PHE A 205 2.04 10.60 9.55
C PHE A 205 2.77 9.41 10.18
N LYS A 206 3.67 8.76 9.42
CA LYS A 206 4.52 7.69 9.94
C LYS A 206 5.46 8.19 11.04
N GLU A 207 6.04 9.37 10.85
CA GLU A 207 6.90 10.03 11.86
C GLU A 207 6.12 10.34 13.15
N LEU A 208 4.93 10.92 13.03
CA LEU A 208 4.08 11.22 14.18
C LEU A 208 3.74 9.95 14.98
N LYS A 209 3.30 8.89 14.28
CA LYS A 209 3.05 7.58 14.87
C LYS A 209 4.27 7.04 15.63
N ALA A 210 5.48 7.18 15.06
CA ALA A 210 6.70 6.70 15.69
C ALA A 210 7.10 7.48 16.96
N ASN A 211 6.61 8.71 17.12
CA ASN A 211 6.85 9.52 18.32
C ASN A 211 5.79 9.30 19.42
N GLU A 212 4.62 8.76 19.07
CA GLU A 212 3.51 8.50 20.00
C GLU A 212 3.52 7.07 20.59
N ILE A 213 4.22 6.12 19.95
CA ILE A 213 4.39 4.72 20.36
C ILE A 213 5.76 4.54 21.00
#